data_AF-A0A2T1CUS2-F1
#
_entry.id   AF-A0A2T1CUS2-F1
#
_cell.length_a   1.000
_cell.length_b   1.000
_cell.length_c   1.000
_cell.angle_alpha   90.00
_cell.angle_beta   90.00
_cell.angle_gamma   90.00
#
_symmetry.space_group_name_H-M   'P 1'
#
loop_
_entity.id
_entity.type
_entity.pdbx_description
1 polymer ?
#
loop_
_entity_poly.entity_id
_entity_poly.type
_entity_poly.pdbx_seq_one_letter_code
_entity_poly.pdbx_strand_id
1 'polypeptide(L)'
;MRNSDFRSRLWRVSAVQFIVAGVVATVLPLPASATTFSSTYRASERDYSSCLSGLTGAGIPTNDAADACAGALYPADLSTCVTRIEGNTAILATDALNSCRQTRRPVDLASCVVNISDRASEDPIALNVADFCRRSLLPLRFSNCVVGLQGDTLTITEAMQDCITAGRRPREVLPSFVPIDQGIPSTPTRIIIPEDETLPAQ
;
A
#
# COMPACT_ATOMS: atom_id res chain seq x y z
N MET A 1 8.98 -57.24 34.16
CA MET A 1 8.46 -56.18 35.06
C MET A 1 8.39 -54.92 34.19
N ARG A 2 7.31 -54.48 33.52
CA ARG A 2 5.85 -54.40 33.70
C ARG A 2 5.38 -53.36 34.73
N ASN A 3 4.90 -52.23 34.21
CA ASN A 3 3.83 -51.33 34.68
C ASN A 3 3.47 -50.51 33.41
N SER A 4 2.41 -50.68 32.61
CA SER A 4 0.98 -51.01 32.78
C SER A 4 0.28 -50.15 33.83
N ASP A 5 -0.59 -49.24 33.35
CA ASP A 5 -1.94 -48.91 33.85
C ASP A 5 -2.30 -47.49 33.39
N PHE A 6 -2.80 -47.27 32.18
CA PHE A 6 -4.13 -47.70 31.73
C PHE A 6 -5.25 -47.34 32.73
N ARG A 7 -5.24 -46.09 33.22
CA ARG A 7 -6.39 -45.44 33.89
C ARG A 7 -7.48 -45.07 32.88
N SER A 8 -7.96 -46.08 32.16
CA SER A 8 -9.32 -46.13 31.66
C SER A 8 -10.19 -46.71 32.77
N ARG A 9 -11.13 -45.94 33.32
CA ARG A 9 -12.41 -46.43 33.90
C ARG A 9 -13.15 -45.24 34.49
N LEU A 10 -14.46 -45.21 34.20
CA LEU A 10 -15.49 -44.37 34.81
C LEU A 10 -15.48 -42.95 34.23
N TRP A 11 -16.12 -42.71 33.09
CA TRP A 11 -17.57 -42.48 33.12
C TRP A 11 -18.21 -42.79 31.76
N ARG A 12 -18.69 -44.03 31.62
CA ARG A 12 -19.80 -44.38 30.74
C ARG A 12 -20.98 -44.67 31.67
N VAL A 13 -21.96 -43.77 31.73
CA VAL A 13 -23.37 -44.18 31.94
C VAL A 13 -24.28 -43.26 31.10
N SER A 14 -24.80 -43.90 30.05
CA SER A 14 -26.13 -43.79 29.45
C SER A 14 -26.97 -42.51 29.57
N ALA A 15 -27.20 -41.92 28.39
CA ALA A 15 -28.51 -41.62 27.79
C ALA A 15 -29.75 -41.55 28.70
N VAL A 16 -30.35 -40.37 28.79
CA VAL A 16 -31.82 -40.19 28.74
C VAL A 16 -32.12 -38.99 27.84
N GLN A 17 -32.90 -39.28 26.79
CA GLN A 17 -33.47 -38.34 25.84
C GLN A 17 -34.61 -37.55 26.50
N PHE A 18 -34.69 -36.25 26.25
CA PHE A 18 -35.95 -35.52 26.25
C PHE A 18 -36.04 -34.69 24.97
N ILE A 19 -36.88 -35.17 24.06
CA ILE A 19 -37.43 -34.43 22.93
C ILE A 19 -38.43 -33.42 23.52
N VAL A 20 -38.19 -32.13 23.30
CA VAL A 20 -39.27 -31.15 23.26
C VAL A 20 -39.13 -30.37 21.97
N ALA A 21 -40.08 -30.64 21.07
CA ALA A 21 -40.29 -29.87 19.86
C ALA A 21 -40.70 -28.43 20.23
N GLY A 22 -39.92 -27.47 19.77
CA GLY A 22 -40.22 -26.05 19.89
C GLY A 22 -39.57 -25.31 18.74
N VAL A 23 -40.18 -25.38 17.56
CA VAL A 23 -39.81 -24.49 16.44
C VAL A 23 -40.45 -23.14 16.70
N VAL A 24 -39.71 -22.25 17.34
CA VAL A 24 -40.02 -20.81 17.33
C VAL A 24 -39.18 -20.20 16.22
N ALA A 25 -39.82 -19.90 15.08
CA ALA A 25 -39.21 -19.13 14.01
C ALA A 25 -39.10 -17.67 14.46
N THR A 26 -38.04 -17.33 15.20
CA THR A 26 -37.66 -15.94 15.42
C THR A 26 -37.08 -15.39 14.12
N VAL A 27 -37.84 -14.55 13.43
CA VAL A 27 -37.35 -13.68 12.37
C VAL A 27 -36.41 -12.66 13.02
N LEU A 28 -35.13 -13.00 13.14
CA LEU A 28 -34.10 -12.05 13.50
C LEU A 28 -33.87 -11.15 12.28
N PRO A 29 -33.99 -9.81 12.40
CA PRO A 29 -33.45 -8.92 11.39
C PRO A 29 -31.95 -9.18 11.30
N LEU A 30 -31.50 -9.72 10.17
CA LEU A 30 -30.09 -9.93 9.89
C LEU A 30 -29.39 -8.58 10.04
N PRO A 31 -28.45 -8.39 10.99
CA PRO A 31 -27.62 -7.20 10.97
C PRO A 31 -26.82 -7.26 9.66
N ALA A 32 -26.98 -6.21 8.84
CA ALA A 32 -26.16 -6.00 7.66
C ALA A 32 -24.69 -6.27 8.04
N SER A 33 -24.06 -7.18 7.32
CA SER A 33 -22.72 -7.67 7.61
C SER A 33 -21.74 -6.49 7.59
N ALA A 34 -21.45 -5.94 8.77
CA ALA A 34 -20.33 -5.05 8.97
C ALA A 34 -19.07 -5.89 8.76
N THR A 35 -18.56 -5.92 7.53
CA THR A 35 -17.25 -6.48 7.23
C THR A 35 -16.22 -5.57 7.90
N THR A 36 -15.79 -5.95 9.11
CA THR A 36 -14.68 -5.31 9.78
C THR A 36 -13.40 -5.68 9.01
N PHE A 37 -12.96 -4.80 8.11
CA PHE A 37 -11.65 -4.90 7.46
C PHE A 37 -10.54 -4.64 8.50
N SER A 38 -10.15 -5.68 9.23
CA SER A 38 -8.98 -5.65 10.11
C SER A 38 -7.77 -6.16 9.34
N SER A 39 -7.04 -5.26 8.66
CA SER A 39 -5.69 -5.60 8.18
C SER A 39 -4.75 -5.60 9.38
N THR A 40 -4.53 -6.77 9.96
CA THR A 40 -3.61 -6.96 11.10
C THR A 40 -2.32 -7.58 10.60
N TYR A 41 -1.64 -6.90 9.67
CA TYR A 41 -0.26 -7.30 9.38
C TYR A 41 0.59 -7.09 10.64
N ARG A 42 1.23 -8.17 11.08
CA ARG A 42 2.21 -8.15 12.16
C ARG A 42 3.48 -8.78 11.61
N ALA A 43 4.54 -7.97 11.51
CA ALA A 43 5.85 -8.47 11.14
C ALA A 43 6.29 -9.57 12.12
N SER A 44 6.76 -10.68 11.58
CA SER A 44 7.27 -11.83 12.31
C SER A 44 8.80 -11.80 12.38
N GLU A 45 9.39 -12.60 13.26
CA GLU A 45 10.86 -12.81 13.32
C GLU A 45 11.45 -13.14 11.95
N ARG A 46 10.75 -13.98 11.17
CA ARG A 46 11.15 -14.36 9.81
C ARG A 46 11.22 -13.17 8.86
N ASP A 47 10.30 -12.20 8.99
CA ASP A 47 10.30 -11.01 8.12
C ASP A 47 11.53 -10.14 8.38
N TYR A 48 11.90 -9.97 9.66
CA TYR A 48 13.11 -9.24 10.03
C TYR A 48 14.39 -9.98 9.64
N SER A 49 14.46 -11.30 9.86
CA SER A 49 15.63 -12.09 9.49
C SER A 49 15.84 -12.12 7.97
N SER A 50 14.74 -12.24 7.21
CA SER A 50 14.77 -12.16 5.74
C SER A 50 15.17 -10.76 5.28
N CYS A 51 14.67 -9.72 5.94
CA CYS A 51 15.02 -8.34 5.63
C CYS A 51 16.52 -8.10 5.79
N LEU A 52 17.06 -8.42 6.97
CA LEU A 52 18.48 -8.24 7.28
C LEU A 52 19.38 -9.01 6.31
N SER A 53 19.05 -10.28 6.05
CA SER A 53 19.81 -11.12 5.11
C SER A 53 19.77 -10.57 3.68
N GLY A 54 18.60 -10.09 3.24
CA GLY A 54 18.45 -9.51 1.90
C GLY A 54 19.25 -8.21 1.73
N LEU A 55 19.20 -7.30 2.70
CA LEU A 55 19.93 -6.04 2.63
C LEU A 55 21.45 -6.25 2.74
N THR A 56 21.91 -7.10 3.67
CA THR A 56 23.33 -7.41 3.81
C THR A 56 23.88 -8.18 2.60
N GLY A 57 23.07 -9.07 2.01
CA GLY A 57 23.39 -9.73 0.74
C GLY A 57 23.54 -8.78 -0.44
N ALA A 58 22.83 -7.64 -0.43
CA ALA A 58 22.97 -6.56 -1.40
C ALA A 58 24.12 -5.57 -1.07
N GLY A 59 24.98 -5.90 -0.11
CA GLY A 59 26.14 -5.08 0.26
C GLY A 59 25.86 -3.91 1.20
N ILE A 60 24.66 -3.82 1.78
CA ILE A 60 24.35 -2.80 2.80
C ILE A 60 25.00 -3.20 4.14
N PRO A 61 25.69 -2.28 4.84
CA PRO A 61 26.28 -2.56 6.13
C PRO A 61 25.26 -3.11 7.13
N THR A 62 25.66 -4.08 7.96
CA THR A 62 24.74 -4.79 8.87
C THR A 62 23.99 -3.85 9.82
N ASN A 63 24.64 -2.80 10.33
CA ASN A 63 23.99 -1.83 11.22
C ASN A 63 22.92 -1.03 10.48
N ASP A 64 23.25 -0.50 9.29
CA ASP A 64 22.31 0.25 8.46
C ASP A 64 21.12 -0.63 8.02
N ALA A 65 21.38 -1.89 7.70
CA ALA A 65 20.36 -2.87 7.37
C ALA A 65 19.44 -3.17 8.58
N ALA A 66 20.02 -3.36 9.77
CA ALA A 66 19.26 -3.59 11.00
C ALA A 66 18.35 -2.39 11.33
N ASP A 67 18.89 -1.18 11.28
CA ASP A 67 18.15 0.06 11.51
C ASP A 67 17.04 0.25 10.47
N ALA A 68 17.32 -0.06 9.21
CA ALA A 68 16.34 0.00 8.14
C ALA A 68 15.19 -1.00 8.34
N CYS A 69 15.50 -2.25 8.65
CA CYS A 69 14.51 -3.30 8.88
C CYS A 69 13.69 -3.05 10.15
N ALA A 70 14.31 -2.59 11.23
CA ALA A 70 13.61 -2.24 12.47
C ALA A 70 12.66 -1.05 12.29
N GLY A 71 13.00 -0.09 11.42
CA GLY A 71 12.14 1.05 11.09
C GLY A 71 11.07 0.77 10.03
N ALA A 72 11.03 -0.43 9.45
CA ALA A 72 10.11 -0.75 8.35
C ALA A 72 8.76 -1.27 8.87
N LEU A 73 7.67 -0.76 8.30
CA LEU A 73 6.33 -1.32 8.57
C LEU A 73 6.17 -2.74 7.99
N TYR A 74 6.84 -3.00 6.86
CA TYR A 74 6.83 -4.28 6.14
C TYR A 74 8.29 -4.68 5.81
N PRO A 75 9.02 -5.33 6.74
CA PRO A 75 10.45 -5.61 6.58
C PRO A 75 10.76 -6.51 5.37
N ALA A 76 9.97 -7.55 5.15
CA ALA A 76 10.13 -8.44 3.99
C ALA A 76 9.98 -7.68 2.67
N ASP A 77 8.96 -6.82 2.56
CA ASP A 77 8.72 -5.98 1.37
C ASP A 77 9.84 -4.97 1.15
N LEU A 78 10.39 -4.40 2.23
CA LEU A 78 11.52 -3.47 2.13
C LEU A 78 12.73 -4.14 1.46
N SER A 79 13.16 -5.30 1.96
CA SER A 79 14.30 -6.02 1.36
C SER A 79 14.02 -6.52 -0.05
N THR A 80 12.78 -6.93 -0.33
CA THR A 80 12.33 -7.31 -1.67
C THR A 80 12.41 -6.13 -2.63
N CYS A 81 12.05 -4.92 -2.17
CA CYS A 81 12.15 -3.71 -2.98
C CYS A 81 13.61 -3.40 -3.36
N VAL A 82 14.51 -3.43 -2.39
CA VAL A 82 15.94 -3.13 -2.61
C VAL A 82 16.59 -4.15 -3.53
N THR A 83 16.46 -5.44 -3.22
CA THR A 83 17.12 -6.51 -4.00
C THR A 83 16.58 -6.61 -5.42
N ARG A 84 15.30 -6.31 -5.65
CA ARG A 84 14.75 -6.23 -7.01
C ARG A 84 15.31 -5.05 -7.80
N ILE A 85 15.44 -3.88 -7.18
CA ILE A 85 15.97 -2.70 -7.89
C ILE A 85 17.45 -2.91 -8.20
N GLU A 86 18.25 -3.32 -7.21
CA GLU A 86 19.69 -3.52 -7.41
C GLU A 86 19.99 -4.65 -8.41
N GLY A 87 19.25 -5.75 -8.36
CA GLY A 87 19.49 -6.89 -9.26
C GLY A 87 19.00 -6.70 -10.70
N ASN A 88 18.19 -5.68 -11.00
CA ASN A 88 17.59 -5.48 -12.33
C ASN A 88 17.85 -4.08 -12.92
N THR A 89 18.56 -3.20 -12.22
CA THR A 89 18.85 -1.84 -12.67
C THR A 89 20.26 -1.41 -12.29
N ALA A 90 20.74 -0.29 -12.82
CA ALA A 90 22.03 0.29 -12.44
C ALA A 90 22.00 1.07 -11.09
N ILE A 91 20.89 1.02 -10.35
CA ILE A 91 20.73 1.74 -9.08
C ILE A 91 21.42 0.96 -7.95
N LEU A 92 22.32 1.63 -7.23
CA LEU A 92 23.02 1.04 -6.09
C LEU A 92 22.04 0.63 -4.98
N ALA A 93 22.36 -0.46 -4.25
CA ALA A 93 21.54 -0.95 -3.14
C ALA A 93 21.21 0.13 -2.09
N THR A 94 22.16 1.03 -1.80
CA THR A 94 21.99 2.13 -0.85
C THR A 94 20.97 3.17 -1.34
N ASP A 95 20.98 3.49 -2.64
CA ASP A 95 20.04 4.44 -3.25
C ASP A 95 18.65 3.82 -3.39
N ALA A 96 18.60 2.53 -3.73
CA ALA A 96 17.37 1.74 -3.69
C ALA A 96 16.79 1.71 -2.27
N LEU A 97 17.60 1.48 -1.24
CA LEU A 97 17.16 1.49 0.17
C LEU A 97 16.56 2.84 0.56
N ASN A 98 17.24 3.94 0.19
CA ASN A 98 16.74 5.29 0.44
C ASN A 98 15.37 5.52 -0.20
N SER A 99 15.16 5.03 -1.41
CA SER A 99 13.88 5.14 -2.12
C SER A 99 12.78 4.24 -1.51
N CYS A 100 13.12 2.97 -1.23
CA CYS A 100 12.19 1.96 -0.73
C CYS A 100 11.67 2.28 0.68
N ARG A 101 12.51 2.87 1.56
CA ARG A 101 12.09 3.23 2.93
C ARG A 101 11.14 4.42 2.99
N GLN A 102 11.04 5.21 1.92
CA GLN A 102 10.22 6.42 1.87
C GLN A 102 8.80 6.17 1.31
N THR A 103 8.51 4.94 0.87
CA THR A 103 7.19 4.57 0.35
C THR A 103 6.45 3.63 1.29
N ARG A 104 5.12 3.72 1.30
CA ARG A 104 4.26 2.76 2.00
C ARG A 104 4.05 1.45 1.23
N ARG A 105 4.44 1.40 -0.05
CA ARG A 105 4.26 0.23 -0.94
C ARG A 105 5.59 -0.11 -1.63
N PRO A 106 6.55 -0.73 -0.92
CA PRO A 106 7.89 -0.97 -1.46
C PRO A 106 7.88 -1.84 -2.72
N VAL A 107 7.08 -2.91 -2.74
CA VAL A 107 7.02 -3.84 -3.88
C VAL A 107 6.48 -3.19 -5.16
N ASP A 108 5.50 -2.28 -5.02
CA ASP A 108 4.96 -1.51 -6.14
C ASP A 108 6.00 -0.51 -6.68
N LEU A 109 6.75 0.13 -5.79
CA LEU A 109 7.85 1.03 -6.19
C LEU A 109 8.92 0.26 -6.96
N ALA A 110 9.37 -0.89 -6.46
CA ALA A 110 10.36 -1.70 -7.17
C ALA A 110 9.86 -2.15 -8.54
N SER A 111 8.61 -2.60 -8.63
CA SER A 111 8.00 -2.97 -9.92
C SER A 111 7.96 -1.78 -10.87
N CYS A 112 7.63 -0.58 -10.36
CA CYS A 112 7.63 0.64 -11.15
C CYS A 112 9.01 0.99 -11.70
N VAL A 113 10.03 0.94 -10.83
CA VAL A 113 11.41 1.28 -11.18
C VAL A 113 11.97 0.31 -12.21
N VAL A 114 11.84 -0.99 -11.97
CA VAL A 114 12.32 -2.04 -12.89
C VAL A 114 11.63 -1.94 -14.24
N ASN A 115 10.29 -1.85 -14.28
CA ASN A 115 9.55 -1.78 -15.54
C ASN A 115 9.94 -0.60 -16.44
N ILE A 116 10.21 0.57 -15.85
CA ILE A 116 10.64 1.76 -16.61
C ILE A 116 12.12 1.64 -16.99
N SER A 117 12.96 1.15 -16.08
CA SER A 117 14.41 1.00 -16.32
C SER A 117 14.71 -0.04 -17.41
N ASP A 118 13.95 -1.14 -17.48
CA ASP A 118 14.04 -2.15 -18.55
C ASP A 118 13.83 -1.56 -19.95
N ARG A 119 13.17 -0.41 -20.03
CA ARG A 119 12.92 0.29 -21.28
C ARG A 119 13.79 1.53 -21.46
N ALA A 120 14.50 1.96 -20.43
CA ALA A 120 15.42 3.07 -20.48
C ALA A 120 16.77 2.62 -21.01
N SER A 121 17.05 2.97 -22.26
CA SER A 121 18.34 2.66 -22.92
C SER A 121 19.50 3.52 -22.40
N GLU A 122 19.26 4.42 -21.43
CA GLU A 122 20.27 5.34 -20.91
C GLU A 122 20.39 5.22 -19.37
N ASP A 123 21.57 4.80 -18.91
CA ASP A 123 21.92 4.63 -17.49
C ASP A 123 21.71 5.86 -16.57
N PRO A 124 21.88 7.13 -16.98
CA PRO A 124 21.67 8.25 -16.06
C PRO A 124 20.21 8.50 -15.67
N ILE A 125 19.25 7.77 -16.23
CA ILE A 125 17.81 7.98 -15.98
C ILE A 125 17.35 7.23 -14.72
N ALA A 126 18.04 6.19 -14.27
CA ALA A 126 17.53 5.25 -13.27
C ALA A 126 17.22 5.91 -11.90
N LEU A 127 18.06 6.84 -11.43
CA LEU A 127 17.77 7.58 -10.18
C LEU A 127 16.54 8.50 -10.32
N ASN A 128 16.34 9.10 -11.49
CA ASN A 128 15.16 9.91 -11.76
C ASN A 128 13.90 9.05 -11.77
N VAL A 129 13.95 7.83 -12.32
CA VAL A 129 12.82 6.89 -12.31
C VAL A 129 12.35 6.61 -10.88
N ALA A 130 13.28 6.37 -9.95
CA ALA A 130 12.95 6.13 -8.55
C ALA A 130 12.20 7.31 -7.91
N ASP A 131 12.59 8.56 -8.21
CA ASP A 131 11.87 9.75 -7.73
C ASP A 131 10.44 9.82 -8.28
N PHE A 132 10.26 9.64 -9.60
CA PHE A 132 8.94 9.66 -10.22
C PHE A 132 8.03 8.56 -9.67
N CYS A 133 8.55 7.33 -9.55
CA CYS A 133 7.83 6.21 -8.96
C CYS A 133 7.42 6.50 -7.51
N ARG A 134 8.31 7.06 -6.69
CA ARG A 134 8.04 7.44 -5.29
C ARG A 134 6.98 8.54 -5.18
N ARG A 135 7.00 9.52 -6.08
CA ARG A 135 6.05 10.65 -6.10
C ARG A 135 4.67 10.28 -6.65
N SER A 136 4.56 9.14 -7.34
CA SER A 136 3.28 8.61 -7.79
C SER A 136 2.47 8.01 -6.64
N LEU A 137 1.19 8.33 -6.59
CA LEU A 137 0.25 7.70 -5.64
C LEU A 137 0.02 6.21 -5.94
N LEU A 138 0.19 5.81 -7.21
CA LEU A 138 0.07 4.43 -7.66
C LEU A 138 1.27 4.09 -8.57
N PRO A 139 2.39 3.66 -8.00
CA PRO A 139 3.62 3.41 -8.76
C PRO A 139 3.41 2.44 -9.92
N LEU A 140 2.69 1.34 -9.70
CA LEU A 140 2.43 0.34 -10.75
C LEU A 140 1.58 0.89 -11.91
N ARG A 141 0.58 1.72 -11.63
CA ARG A 141 -0.23 2.37 -12.69
C ARG A 141 0.62 3.36 -13.47
N PHE A 142 1.50 4.07 -12.79
CA PHE A 142 2.42 5.03 -13.40
C PHE A 142 3.39 4.33 -14.36
N SER A 143 4.05 3.24 -13.95
CA SER A 143 4.94 2.52 -14.87
C SER A 143 4.21 1.96 -16.08
N ASN A 144 2.99 1.43 -15.92
CA ASN A 144 2.19 0.95 -17.05
C ASN A 144 1.84 2.08 -18.03
N CYS A 145 1.57 3.28 -17.52
CA CYS A 145 1.35 4.46 -18.35
C CYS A 145 2.62 4.82 -19.14
N VAL A 146 3.78 4.91 -18.46
CA VAL A 146 5.04 5.28 -19.10
C VAL A 146 5.44 4.27 -20.17
N VAL A 147 5.46 2.99 -19.82
CA VAL A 147 5.83 1.89 -20.72
C VAL A 147 4.85 1.75 -21.90
N GLY A 148 3.58 2.11 -21.70
CA GLY A 148 2.56 2.08 -22.75
C GLY A 148 2.58 3.29 -23.70
N LEU A 149 3.03 4.46 -23.23
CA LEU A 149 3.21 5.67 -24.05
C LEU A 149 4.59 5.73 -24.73
N GLN A 150 5.53 4.94 -24.22
CA GLN A 150 6.86 4.83 -24.79
C GLN A 150 6.81 4.10 -26.14
N GLY A 151 7.35 4.73 -27.18
CA GLY A 151 7.36 4.26 -28.57
C GLY A 151 7.86 5.37 -29.51
N ASP A 152 7.46 5.36 -30.78
CA ASP A 152 7.85 6.38 -31.78
C ASP A 152 7.34 7.80 -31.44
N THR A 153 6.42 7.92 -30.49
CA THR A 153 5.69 9.16 -30.20
C THR A 153 6.31 10.02 -29.08
N LEU A 154 6.94 9.40 -28.08
CA LEU A 154 7.46 10.11 -26.89
C LEU A 154 8.70 9.41 -26.34
N THR A 155 9.66 10.20 -25.90
CA THR A 155 10.78 9.74 -25.07
C THR A 155 10.29 9.31 -23.69
N ILE A 156 11.07 8.50 -22.97
CA ILE A 156 10.71 8.04 -21.61
C ILE A 156 10.51 9.22 -20.67
N THR A 157 11.36 10.24 -20.77
CA THR A 157 11.27 11.44 -19.95
C THR A 157 9.97 12.20 -20.20
N GLU A 158 9.55 12.34 -21.45
CA GLU A 158 8.26 12.95 -21.80
C GLU A 158 7.09 12.12 -21.28
N ALA A 159 7.11 10.80 -21.51
CA ALA A 159 6.08 9.90 -21.00
C ALA A 159 5.96 9.93 -19.47
N MET A 160 7.09 9.97 -18.74
CA MET A 160 7.09 10.13 -17.28
C MET A 160 6.42 11.45 -16.85
N GLN A 161 6.69 12.55 -17.54
CA GLN A 161 6.14 13.85 -17.21
C GLN A 161 4.63 13.94 -17.50
N ASP A 162 4.17 13.33 -18.59
CA ASP A 162 2.74 13.29 -18.93
C ASP A 162 1.97 12.39 -17.97
N CYS A 163 2.49 11.19 -17.69
CA CYS A 163 1.85 10.22 -16.80
C CYS A 163 1.74 10.70 -15.36
N ILE A 164 2.75 11.39 -14.82
CA ILE A 164 2.69 11.91 -13.44
C ILE A 164 1.66 13.04 -13.32
N THR A 165 1.47 13.82 -14.39
CA THR A 165 0.52 14.94 -14.42
C THR A 165 -0.91 14.44 -14.60
N ALA A 166 -1.13 13.45 -15.48
CA ALA A 166 -2.42 12.79 -15.65
C ALA A 166 -2.90 12.11 -14.35
N GLY A 167 -1.98 11.60 -13.53
CA GLY A 167 -2.28 11.05 -12.21
C GLY A 167 -2.78 12.07 -11.18
N ARG A 168 -2.48 13.37 -11.36
CA ARG A 168 -2.86 14.45 -10.43
C ARG A 168 -4.22 15.08 -10.72
N ARG A 169 -4.77 14.91 -11.92
CA ARG A 169 -6.12 15.38 -12.20
C ARG A 169 -7.09 14.50 -11.40
N PRO A 170 -7.95 15.07 -10.54
CA PRO A 170 -9.13 14.35 -10.10
C PRO A 170 -9.76 13.78 -11.37
N ARG A 171 -10.11 12.47 -11.37
CA ARG A 171 -10.95 11.92 -12.45
C ARG A 171 -12.02 12.97 -12.66
N GLU A 172 -12.05 13.57 -13.86
CA GLU A 172 -13.01 14.61 -14.19
C GLU A 172 -14.34 14.09 -13.69
N VAL A 173 -14.80 14.69 -12.58
CA VAL A 173 -16.13 14.44 -12.07
C VAL A 173 -16.94 15.00 -13.21
N LEU A 174 -17.42 14.12 -14.11
CA LEU A 174 -18.44 14.52 -15.07
C LEU A 174 -19.42 15.33 -14.23
N PRO A 175 -19.75 16.57 -14.63
CA PRO A 175 -20.78 17.29 -13.90
C PRO A 175 -21.98 16.36 -13.85
N SER A 176 -22.33 15.89 -12.66
CA SER A 176 -23.68 15.42 -12.42
C SER A 176 -24.51 16.68 -12.58
N PHE A 177 -24.91 16.96 -13.82
CA PHE A 177 -26.01 17.87 -14.08
C PHE A 177 -27.20 17.26 -13.36
N VAL A 178 -27.38 17.63 -12.10
CA VAL A 178 -28.69 17.62 -11.48
C VAL A 178 -29.38 18.82 -12.13
N PRO A 179 -30.43 18.63 -12.95
CA PRO A 179 -31.24 19.75 -13.38
C PRO A 179 -31.80 20.37 -12.09
N ILE A 180 -31.31 21.57 -11.73
CA ILE A 180 -32.04 22.43 -10.80
C ILE A 180 -33.22 22.98 -11.60
N ASP A 181 -34.21 22.13 -11.83
CA ASP A 181 -35.57 22.62 -12.02
C ASP A 181 -36.26 22.37 -10.70
N GLN A 182 -36.17 23.34 -9.78
CA GLN A 182 -37.25 23.82 -8.90
C GLN A 182 -36.76 25.11 -8.23
N GLY A 183 -37.49 26.20 -8.47
CA GLY A 183 -37.13 27.56 -8.06
C GLY A 183 -36.89 27.71 -6.56
N ILE A 184 -35.61 27.78 -6.18
CA ILE A 184 -35.22 28.31 -4.87
C ILE A 184 -35.01 29.83 -5.04
N PRO A 185 -35.78 30.69 -4.35
CA PRO A 185 -35.52 32.12 -4.37
C PRO A 185 -34.16 32.39 -3.72
N SER A 186 -33.19 32.81 -4.53
CA SER A 186 -31.89 33.27 -4.08
C SER A 186 -32.01 34.67 -3.49
N THR A 187 -32.34 34.76 -2.20
CA THR A 187 -32.04 35.98 -1.43
C THR A 187 -30.56 35.92 -1.06
N PRO A 188 -29.72 36.89 -1.48
CA PRO A 188 -28.33 36.90 -1.09
C PRO A 188 -28.23 37.27 0.40
N THR A 189 -27.94 36.28 1.24
CA THR A 189 -27.46 36.55 2.60
C THR A 189 -26.08 37.20 2.49
N ARG A 190 -26.04 38.52 2.69
CA ARG A 190 -24.82 39.29 2.84
C ARG A 190 -24.13 38.83 4.14
N ILE A 191 -23.13 37.96 4.02
CA ILE A 191 -22.21 37.68 5.12
C ILE A 191 -21.34 38.93 5.25
N ILE A 192 -21.61 39.74 6.28
CA ILE A 192 -20.71 40.81 6.70
C ILE A 192 -19.57 40.12 7.45
N ILE A 193 -18.40 40.03 6.82
CA ILE A 193 -17.16 39.66 7.50
C ILE A 193 -16.67 40.93 8.22
N PRO A 194 -16.49 40.93 9.55
CA PRO A 194 -15.83 42.02 10.24
C PRO A 194 -14.35 42.02 9.88
N GLU A 195 -13.90 43.14 9.33
CA GLU A 195 -12.52 43.45 9.01
C GLU A 195 -11.88 44.04 10.27
N ASP A 196 -11.13 43.23 11.03
CA ASP A 196 -10.12 43.70 11.97
C ASP A 196 -9.17 42.55 12.31
N GLU A 197 -7.91 42.64 11.89
CA GLU A 197 -6.80 42.92 12.81
C GLU A 197 -5.47 42.82 12.04
N THR A 198 -4.81 43.97 11.97
CA THR A 198 -3.46 44.19 11.43
C THR A 198 -2.39 43.38 12.18
N LEU A 199 -1.58 42.61 11.44
CA LEU A 199 -0.34 42.02 11.95
C LEU A 199 0.84 43.00 11.73
N PRO A 200 1.53 43.47 12.79
CA PRO A 200 2.72 44.29 12.61
C PRO A 200 3.91 43.44 12.17
N ALA A 201 4.68 43.99 11.24
CA ALA A 201 5.97 43.49 10.82
C ALA A 201 6.99 43.61 11.95
N GLN A 202 7.71 42.52 12.24
CA GLN A 202 9.11 42.52 12.69
C GLN A 202 9.86 41.39 11.98
#